data_AF-A0A522U007-F1
#
_entry.id   AF-A0A522U007-F1
#
_cell.length_a   1.000
_cell.length_b   1.000
_cell.length_c   1.000
_cell.angle_alpha   90.00
_cell.angle_beta   90.00
_cell.angle_gamma   90.00
#
_symmetry.space_group_name_H-M   'P 1'
#
loop_
_entity.id
_entity.type
_entity.pdbx_description
1 polymer ?
#
loop_
_entity_poly.entity_id
_entity_poly.type
_entity_poly.pdbx_seq_one_letter_code
_entity_poly.pdbx_strand_id
1 'polypeptide(L)' 'MRGNSLAVALVALAVIFVVVAGLYAVGAIQILVTDPHAKHHYTHAILFIALAVASLVAANFARSKTV' A
#
# COMPACT_ATOMS: atom_id res chain seq x y z
N MET A 1 11.32 -19.83 10.66
CA MET A 1 11.05 -18.48 11.21
C MET A 1 11.09 -17.35 10.17
N ARG A 2 12.05 -17.33 9.22
CA ARG A 2 12.17 -16.27 8.19
C ARG A 2 10.91 -16.01 7.34
N GLY A 3 10.21 -17.06 6.88
CA GLY A 3 8.98 -16.91 6.08
C GLY A 3 7.85 -16.19 6.84
N ASN A 4 7.68 -16.51 8.12
CA ASN A 4 6.67 -15.84 8.95
C ASN A 4 7.01 -14.36 9.20
N SER A 5 8.30 -14.04 9.39
CA SER A 5 8.74 -12.64 9.54
C SER A 5 8.52 -11.82 8.26
N LEU A 6 8.76 -12.41 7.08
CA LEU A 6 8.54 -11.75 5.79
C LEU A 6 7.06 -11.53 5.52
N ALA A 7 6.20 -12.50 5.85
CA ALA A 7 4.75 -12.35 5.72
C ALA A 7 4.21 -11.21 6.60
N VAL A 8 4.69 -11.10 7.85
CA VAL A 8 4.31 -10.00 8.75
C VAL A 8 4.76 -8.64 8.20
N ALA A 9 5.99 -8.55 7.67
CA ALA A 9 6.49 -7.31 7.07
C ALA A 9 5.66 -6.88 5.83
N LEU A 10 5.27 -7.83 4.98
CA LEU A 10 4.46 -7.56 3.79
C LEU A 10 3.02 -7.13 4.15
N VAL A 11 2.44 -7.70 5.22
CA VAL A 11 1.15 -7.25 5.74
C VAL A 11 1.25 -5.82 6.26
N ALA A 12 2.27 -5.50 7.06
CA ALA A 12 2.49 -4.14 7.56
C ALA A 12 2.65 -3.14 6.40
N LEU A 13 3.40 -3.51 5.36
CA LEU A 13 3.57 -2.69 4.15
C LEU A 13 2.25 -2.47 3.41
N ALA A 14 1.40 -3.50 3.31
CA ALA A 14 0.07 -3.37 2.71
C ALA A 14 -0.81 -2.37 3.48
N VAL A 15 -0.78 -2.41 4.82
CA VAL A 15 -1.51 -1.44 5.66
C VAL A 15 -1.02 -0.02 5.39
N ILE A 16 0.29 0.19 5.32
CA ILE A 16 0.87 1.50 5.02
C ILE A 16 0.40 2.00 3.65
N PHE A 17 0.43 1.16 2.62
CA PHE A 17 -0.04 1.56 1.29
C PHE A 17 -1.54 1.90 1.26
N VAL A 18 -2.38 1.18 2.02
CA VAL A 18 -3.81 1.52 2.16
C VAL A 18 -4.00 2.87 2.84
N VAL A 19 -3.27 3.15 3.92
CA VAL A 19 -3.34 4.44 4.63
C VAL A 19 -2.90 5.58 3.70
N VAL A 20 -1.79 5.42 2.99
CA VAL A 20 -1.31 6.42 2.02
C VAL A 20 -2.32 6.61 0.89
N ALA A 21 -2.90 5.54 0.34
CA ALA A 21 -3.94 5.64 -0.68
C ALA A 21 -5.17 6.40 -0.18
N GLY A 22 -5.62 6.13 1.05
CA GLY A 22 -6.73 6.85 1.68
C GLY A 22 -6.45 8.34 1.86
N LEU A 23 -5.26 8.68 2.37
CA LEU A 23 -4.83 10.08 2.50
C LEU A 23 -4.73 10.79 1.14
N TYR A 24 -4.30 10.07 0.10
CA TYR A 24 -4.24 10.59 -1.27
C TYR A 24 -5.65 10.79 -1.86
N ALA A 25 -6.58 9.88 -1.58
CA ALA A 25 -7.97 9.96 -2.04
C ALA A 25 -8.76 11.08 -1.36
N VAL A 26 -8.50 11.33 -0.07
CA VAL A 26 -9.12 12.44 0.69
C VAL A 26 -8.46 13.79 0.37
N GLY A 27 -7.33 13.78 -0.35
CA GLY A 27 -6.59 15.00 -0.68
C GLY A 27 -5.84 15.61 0.51
N ALA A 28 -5.74 14.92 1.65
CA ALA A 28 -5.07 15.42 2.86
C ALA A 28 -3.57 15.71 2.63
N ILE A 29 -2.96 15.05 1.66
CA ILE A 29 -1.55 15.26 1.29
C ILE A 29 -1.38 16.41 0.25
N GLN A 30 -2.48 16.96 -0.29
CA GLN A 30 -2.42 18.04 -1.30
C GLN A 30 -1.79 19.34 -0.78
N ILE A 31 -1.81 19.56 0.54
CA ILE A 31 -1.22 20.74 1.19
C ILE A 31 0.32 20.77 1.04
N LEU A 32 0.93 19.62 0.71
CA LEU A 32 2.37 19.46 0.58
C LEU A 32 2.84 19.25 -0.87
N VAL A 33 1.93 19.34 -1.85
CA VAL A 33 2.25 19.15 -3.27
C VAL A 33 2.31 20.50 -3.98
N THR A 34 3.31 20.68 -4.83
CA THR A 34 3.59 21.92 -5.56
C THR A 34 2.44 22.40 -6.45
N ASP A 35 1.56 21.50 -6.91
CA ASP A 35 0.38 21.83 -7.71
C ASP A 35 -0.88 21.07 -7.22
N PRO A 36 -1.74 21.72 -6.41
CA PRO A 36 -2.96 21.12 -5.86
C PRO A 36 -4.07 20.86 -6.91
N HIS A 37 -3.92 21.30 -8.16
CA HIS A 37 -4.93 21.17 -9.22
C HIS A 37 -4.50 20.25 -10.38
N ALA A 38 -3.36 19.59 -10.27
CA ALA A 38 -2.84 18.67 -11.27
C ALA A 38 -3.77 17.45 -11.48
N LYS A 39 -4.57 17.44 -12.56
CA LYS A 39 -5.60 16.44 -12.94
C LYS A 39 -5.29 14.93 -12.76
N HIS A 40 -4.05 14.50 -12.52
CA HIS A 40 -3.63 13.10 -12.35
C HIS A 40 -3.58 12.59 -10.89
N HIS A 41 -4.37 13.17 -9.98
CA HIS A 41 -4.43 12.75 -8.57
C HIS A 41 -4.94 11.31 -8.38
N TYR A 42 -5.92 10.87 -9.17
CA TYR A 42 -6.48 9.51 -9.09
C TYR A 42 -5.47 8.42 -9.49
N THR A 43 -4.52 8.75 -10.35
CA THR A 43 -3.51 7.80 -10.84
C THR A 43 -2.65 7.26 -9.70
N HIS A 44 -2.26 8.12 -8.76
CA HIS A 44 -1.35 7.74 -7.68
C HIS A 44 -2.06 6.92 -6.61
N ALA A 45 -3.31 7.28 -6.26
CA ALA A 45 -4.13 6.49 -5.34
C ALA A 45 -4.38 5.07 -5.87
N ILE A 46 -4.68 4.93 -7.16
CA ILE A 46 -4.87 3.62 -7.81
C ILE A 46 -3.60 2.78 -7.77
N LEU A 47 -2.42 3.38 -8.01
CA LEU A 47 -1.14 2.67 -7.93
C LEU A 47 -0.86 2.17 -6.51
N PHE A 48 -1.11 2.99 -5.48
CA PHE A 48 -0.94 2.56 -4.10
C PHE A 48 -1.89 1.44 -3.70
N ILE A 49 -3.14 1.46 -4.18
CA ILE A 49 -4.08 0.35 -3.98
C ILE A 49 -3.56 -0.92 -4.67
N ALA A 50 -3.06 -0.83 -5.91
CA ALA A 50 -2.50 -1.98 -6.61
C ALA A 50 -1.30 -2.58 -5.87
N LEU A 51 -0.41 -1.73 -5.34
CA LEU A 51 0.73 -2.13 -4.51
C LEU A 51 0.29 -2.78 -3.18
N ALA A 52 -0.76 -2.28 -2.55
CA ALA A 52 -1.33 -2.88 -1.34
C ALA A 52 -1.85 -4.31 -1.63
N VAL A 53 -2.59 -4.49 -2.73
CA VAL A 53 -3.08 -5.80 -3.15
C VAL A 53 -1.91 -6.74 -3.46
N ALA A 54 -0.91 -6.28 -4.21
CA ALA A 54 0.28 -7.08 -4.52
C ALA A 54 1.05 -7.50 -3.25
N SER A 55 1.15 -6.62 -2.26
CA SER A 55 1.80 -6.91 -0.97
C SER A 55 1.04 -7.96 -0.17
N LEU A 56 -0.30 -7.90 -0.14
CA LEU A 56 -1.15 -8.91 0.49
C LEU A 56 -1.03 -10.28 -0.19
N VAL A 57 -1.03 -10.30 -1.52
CA VAL A 57 -0.81 -11.53 -2.31
C VAL A 57 0.57 -12.12 -2.00
N ALA A 58 1.62 -11.30 -2.03
CA ALA A 58 2.98 -11.72 -1.69
C ALA A 58 3.09 -12.21 -0.25
N ALA A 59 2.41 -11.57 0.72
CA ALA A 59 2.37 -12.00 2.11
C ALA A 59 1.76 -13.39 2.27
N ASN A 60 0.72 -13.69 1.48
CA ASN A 60 0.08 -15.01 1.48
C ASN A 60 1.00 -16.10 0.93
N PHE A 61 1.82 -15.79 -0.08
CA PHE A 61 2.85 -16.70 -0.58
C PHE A 61 4.04 -16.85 0.38
N ALA A 62 4.44 -15.79 1.06
CA ALA A 62 5.55 -15.81 2.02
C ALA A 62 5.20 -16.53 3.33
N ARG A 63 3.91 -16.65 3.65
CA ARG A 63 3.43 -17.35 4.84
C ARG A 63 3.82 -18.83 4.74
N SER A 64 4.66 -19.28 5.66
CA SER A 64 4.95 -20.70 5.83
C SER A 64 3.65 -21.44 6.12
N LYS A 65 3.21 -22.32 5.23
CA LYS A 65 2.13 -23.26 5.54
C LYS A 65 2.71 -24.32 6.48
N THR A 66 2.36 -24.24 7.75
CA THR A 66 2.48 -25.39 8.65
C THR A 66 1.39 -26.36 8.20
N VAL A 67 1.82 -27.46 7.57
CA VAL A 67 0.97 -28.66 7.42
C VAL A 67 0.53 -29.15 8.79
#